data_AF-A0A1F4UK24-F1
#
_entry.id   AF-A0A1F4UK24-F1
#
_cell.length_a   1.000
_cell.length_b   1.000
_cell.length_c   1.000
_cell.angle_alpha   90.00
_cell.angle_beta   90.00
_cell.angle_gamma   90.00
#
_symmetry.space_group_name_H-M   'P 1'
#
loop_
_entity.id
_entity.type
_entity.pdbx_description
1 polymer ?
#
loop_
_entity_poly.entity_id
_entity_poly.type
_entity_poly.pdbx_seq_one_letter_code
_entity_poly.pdbx_strand_id
1 'polypeptide(L)'
;MSEKELTKEKEVFFTFDTKESVYEIVIPNEDENLYGSILHKQESEKEILSIEDWVTRFVKQLGFKEEVRTEDVLITRDKEDESVLFNGPFGSLKISRACNLTYNRIPI
;
A
#
# COMPACT_ATOMS: atom_id res chain seq x y z
N MET A 1 7.99 -22.77 33.08
CA MET A 1 8.92 -21.96 32.26
C MET A 1 8.22 -21.81 30.92
N SER A 2 7.38 -20.79 30.76
CA SER A 2 6.55 -20.65 29.56
C SER A 2 7.34 -19.98 28.45
N GLU A 3 7.30 -20.60 27.28
CA GLU A 3 7.84 -20.12 26.01
C GLU A 3 7.31 -18.70 25.76
N LYS A 4 8.22 -17.74 25.68
CA LYS A 4 7.93 -16.44 25.11
C LYS A 4 7.79 -16.66 23.61
N GLU A 5 6.56 -16.78 23.12
CA GLU A 5 6.25 -16.47 21.73
C GLU A 5 6.65 -15.01 21.49
N LEU A 6 7.86 -14.80 20.97
CA LEU A 6 8.24 -13.53 20.38
C LEU A 6 7.32 -13.31 19.18
N THR A 7 6.25 -12.56 19.39
CA THR A 7 5.39 -12.05 18.34
C THR A 7 6.27 -11.17 17.44
N LYS A 8 6.74 -11.72 16.30
CA LYS A 8 7.60 -11.00 15.36
C LYS A 8 6.88 -9.72 14.90
N GLU A 9 7.52 -8.57 15.12
CA GLU A 9 6.97 -7.25 14.84
C GLU A 9 6.65 -7.09 13.34
N LYS A 10 5.55 -6.37 13.04
CA LYS A 10 5.09 -6.05 11.68
C LYS A 10 5.99 -4.97 11.08
N GLU A 11 6.49 -5.17 9.86
CA GLU A 11 7.39 -4.20 9.21
C GLU A 11 6.61 -3.26 8.26
N VAL A 12 6.79 -1.95 8.44
CA VAL A 12 6.30 -0.95 7.49
C VAL A 12 7.19 -0.98 6.25
N PHE A 13 6.60 -1.31 5.11
CA PHE A 13 7.30 -1.40 3.83
C PHE A 13 7.39 -0.06 3.10
N PHE A 14 6.36 0.76 3.24
CA PHE A 14 6.26 2.06 2.58
C PHE A 14 5.46 3.02 3.44
N THR A 15 5.85 4.29 3.43
CA THR A 15 5.11 5.38 4.05
C THR A 15 5.08 6.58 3.12
N PHE A 16 3.90 7.17 2.92
CA PHE A 16 3.71 8.42 2.21
C PHE A 16 2.92 9.38 3.09
N ASP A 17 3.57 10.48 3.46
CA ASP A 17 2.96 11.50 4.31
C ASP A 17 2.36 12.64 3.46
N THR A 18 1.07 12.90 3.65
CA THR A 18 0.37 14.05 3.07
C THR A 18 -0.03 15.03 4.16
N LYS A 19 -0.57 16.18 3.75
CA LYS A 19 -1.09 17.16 4.71
C LYS A 19 -2.20 16.57 5.60
N GLU A 20 -3.08 15.75 5.03
CA GLU A 20 -4.30 15.27 5.71
C GLU A 20 -4.17 13.85 6.25
N SER A 21 -3.38 12.99 5.60
CA SER A 21 -3.28 11.57 5.94
C SER A 21 -1.86 11.01 5.75
N VAL A 22 -1.53 9.98 6.53
CA VAL A 22 -0.33 9.14 6.32
C VAL A 22 -0.77 7.81 5.73
N TYR A 23 -0.23 7.46 4.57
CA TYR A 23 -0.50 6.20 3.89
C TYR A 23 0.65 5.24 4.12
N GLU A 24 0.37 4.02 4.57
CA GLU A 24 1.38 2.99 4.82
C GLU A 24 1.02 1.68 4.12
N ILE A 25 2.04 0.98 3.61
CA ILE A 25 1.93 -0.44 3.25
C ILE A 25 2.69 -1.24 4.31
N VAL A 26 2.07 -2.30 4.81
CA VAL A 26 2.67 -3.21 5.78
C VAL A 26 2.89 -4.56 5.10
N ILE A 27 4.10 -5.11 5.26
CA ILE A 27 4.37 -6.51 4.94
C ILE A 27 4.18 -7.30 6.24
N PRO A 28 3.13 -8.12 6.36
CA PRO A 28 3.03 -9.06 7.47
C PRO A 28 4.07 -10.19 7.31
N ASN A 29 4.46 -10.79 8.43
CA ASN A 29 5.34 -11.96 8.43
C ASN A 29 4.58 -13.19 7.88
N GLU A 30 5.33 -14.07 7.19
CA GLU A 30 4.96 -15.44 6.72
C GLU A 30 3.48 -15.69 6.34
N ASP A 31 3.25 -15.98 5.05
CA ASP A 31 1.97 -16.41 4.45
C ASP A 31 0.78 -15.43 4.46
N GLU A 32 0.93 -14.24 5.04
CA GLU A 32 -0.11 -13.20 5.01
C GLU A 32 -0.02 -12.24 3.79
N ASN A 33 -1.19 -11.80 3.31
CA ASN A 33 -1.31 -10.83 2.22
C ASN A 33 -0.90 -9.43 2.66
N LEU A 34 -0.37 -8.61 1.74
CA LEU A 34 -0.11 -7.19 2.02
C LEU A 34 -1.41 -6.56 2.47
N TYR A 35 -1.28 -5.57 3.35
CA TYR A 35 -2.38 -4.69 3.66
C TYR A 35 -1.87 -3.25 3.74
N GLY A 36 -2.80 -2.33 3.53
CA GLY A 36 -2.53 -0.92 3.68
C GLY A 36 -3.10 -0.37 4.98
N SER A 37 -2.55 0.74 5.44
CA SER A 37 -3.23 1.55 6.44
C SER A 37 -3.20 3.03 6.09
N ILE A 38 -4.23 3.75 6.53
CA ILE A 38 -4.37 5.19 6.35
C ILE A 38 -4.60 5.79 7.74
N LEU A 39 -3.69 6.64 8.20
CA LEU A 39 -3.87 7.44 9.40
C LEU A 39 -4.44 8.80 9.01
N HIS A 40 -5.67 9.08 9.41
CA HIS A 40 -6.32 10.38 9.21
C HIS A 40 -5.87 11.34 10.32
N LYS A 41 -5.08 12.37 9.96
CA LYS A 41 -4.42 13.24 10.96
C LYS A 41 -5.40 14.07 11.77
N GLN A 42 -6.49 14.53 11.16
CA GLN A 42 -7.50 15.34 11.85
C GLN A 42 -8.28 14.54 12.89
N GLU A 43 -8.61 13.29 12.56
CA GLU A 43 -9.45 12.42 13.39
C GLU A 43 -8.60 11.56 14.35
N SER A 44 -7.28 11.52 14.13
CA SER A 44 -6.36 10.60 14.80
C SER A 44 -6.80 9.13 14.69
N GLU A 45 -7.51 8.80 13.61
CA GLU A 45 -8.06 7.48 13.35
C GLU A 45 -7.19 6.75 12.32
N LYS A 46 -6.87 5.48 12.61
CA LYS A 46 -6.11 4.61 11.73
C LYS A 46 -7.03 3.55 11.14
N GLU A 47 -7.22 3.61 9.83
CA GLU A 47 -7.95 2.60 9.06
C GLU A 47 -6.99 1.54 8.53
N ILE A 48 -7.36 0.26 8.64
CA ILE A 48 -6.64 -0.87 8.05
C ILE A 48 -7.48 -1.41 6.90
N LEU A 49 -6.88 -1.53 5.72
CA LEU A 49 -7.54 -1.84 4.46
C LEU A 49 -6.89 -3.02 3.77
N SER A 50 -7.64 -3.70 2.90
CA SER A 50 -7.05 -4.54 1.86
C SER A 50 -6.07 -3.70 1.04
N ILE A 51 -5.06 -4.34 0.46
CA ILE A 51 -4.06 -3.60 -0.31
C ILE A 51 -4.66 -3.05 -1.62
N GLU A 52 -5.67 -3.71 -2.17
CA GLU A 52 -6.48 -3.27 -3.30
C GLU A 52 -7.26 -2.00 -2.95
N ASP A 53 -8.01 -2.00 -1.85
CA ASP A 53 -8.73 -0.81 -1.36
C ASP A 53 -7.76 0.35 -1.10
N TRP A 54 -6.63 0.04 -0.48
CA TRP A 54 -5.60 1.03 -0.20
C TRP A 54 -5.08 1.68 -1.48
N VAL A 55 -4.74 0.89 -2.51
CA VAL A 55 -4.19 1.46 -3.75
C VAL A 55 -5.24 2.26 -4.51
N THR A 56 -6.51 1.84 -4.53
CA THR A 56 -7.57 2.62 -5.18
C THR A 56 -7.76 4.00 -4.54
N ARG A 57 -7.65 4.10 -3.20
CA ARG A 57 -7.67 5.38 -2.49
C ARG A 57 -6.40 6.19 -2.72
N PHE A 58 -5.25 5.52 -2.71
CA PHE A 58 -3.96 6.16 -2.90
C PHE A 58 -3.80 6.78 -4.30
N VAL A 59 -4.20 6.10 -5.37
CA VAL A 59 -4.12 6.68 -6.73
C VAL A 59 -5.07 7.86 -6.91
N LYS A 60 -6.22 7.88 -6.21
CA LYS A 60 -7.10 9.04 -6.14
C LYS A 60 -6.46 10.20 -5.41
N GLN A 61 -5.76 9.94 -4.30
CA GLN A 61 -4.96 10.94 -3.59
C GLN A 61 -3.84 11.52 -4.48
N LEU A 62 -3.25 10.72 -5.36
CA LEU A 62 -2.28 11.20 -6.36
C LEU A 62 -2.94 11.97 -7.51
N GLY A 63 -4.28 11.99 -7.61
CA GLY A 63 -5.04 12.80 -8.56
C GLY A 63 -5.68 12.03 -9.72
N PHE A 64 -5.76 10.69 -9.64
CA PHE A 64 -6.62 9.92 -10.54
C PHE A 64 -8.09 10.16 -10.20
N LYS A 65 -8.94 10.46 -11.20
CA LYS A 65 -10.31 10.93 -10.95
C LYS A 65 -11.40 9.91 -11.26
N GLU A 66 -11.08 8.89 -12.05
CA GLU A 66 -12.06 7.89 -12.44
C GLU A 66 -12.28 6.87 -11.33
N GLU A 67 -13.39 6.14 -11.43
CA GLU A 67 -13.69 5.05 -10.52
C GLU A 67 -12.76 3.86 -10.80
N VAL A 68 -12.20 3.29 -9.74
CA VAL A 68 -11.34 2.09 -9.80
C VAL A 68 -12.01 1.04 -8.94
N ARG A 69 -12.38 -0.09 -9.55
CA ARG A 69 -12.87 -1.24 -8.79
C ARG A 69 -11.68 -2.02 -8.26
N THR A 70 -11.80 -2.54 -7.05
CA THR A 70 -10.74 -3.32 -6.40
C THR A 70 -10.41 -4.59 -7.19
N GLU A 71 -11.41 -5.22 -7.79
CA GLU A 71 -11.25 -6.40 -8.67
C GLU A 71 -10.42 -6.16 -9.93
N ASP A 72 -10.28 -4.91 -10.37
CA ASP A 72 -9.47 -4.55 -11.55
C ASP A 72 -7.99 -4.31 -11.19
N VAL A 73 -7.63 -4.43 -9.91
CA VAL A 73 -6.27 -4.22 -9.41
C VAL A 73 -5.51 -5.54 -9.40
N LEU A 74 -4.44 -5.61 -10.18
CA LEU A 74 -3.49 -6.71 -10.17
C LEU A 74 -2.25 -6.33 -9.35
N ILE A 75 -1.88 -7.20 -8.41
CA ILE A 75 -0.75 -6.98 -7.51
C ILE A 75 0.34 -8.01 -7.80
N THR A 76 1.54 -7.54 -8.07
CA THR A 76 2.73 -8.38 -8.27
C THR A 76 3.81 -7.95 -7.28
N ARG A 77 4.35 -8.91 -6.52
CA ARG A 77 5.53 -8.68 -5.67
C ARG A 77 6.78 -9.18 -6.37
N ASP A 78 7.75 -8.30 -6.53
CA ASP A 78 9.09 -8.66 -6.96
C ASP A 78 9.98 -8.78 -5.71
N LYS A 79 10.42 -10.00 -5.41
CA LYS A 79 11.29 -10.28 -4.26
C LYS A 79 12.75 -9.90 -4.53
N GLU A 80 13.18 -9.85 -5.78
CA GLU A 80 14.57 -9.50 -6.14
C GLU A 80 14.77 -7.99 -6.09
N ASP A 81 13.81 -7.22 -6.60
CA ASP A 81 13.82 -5.75 -6.57
C ASP A 81 13.16 -5.16 -5.31
N GLU A 82 12.77 -6.02 -4.37
CA GLU A 82 12.01 -5.70 -3.16
C GLU A 82 10.91 -4.66 -3.43
N SER A 83 10.08 -4.94 -4.43
CA SER A 83 9.07 -4.00 -4.91
C SER A 83 7.67 -4.61 -5.04
N VAL A 84 6.67 -3.75 -4.94
CA VAL A 84 5.27 -4.08 -5.18
C VAL A 84 4.80 -3.27 -6.37
N LEU A 85 4.28 -3.96 -7.38
CA LEU A 85 3.70 -3.39 -8.58
C LEU A 85 2.19 -3.58 -8.55
N PHE A 86 1.47 -2.47 -8.71
CA PHE A 86 0.03 -2.39 -8.86
C PHE A 86 -0.29 -2.01 -10.30
N ASN A 87 -1.12 -2.81 -10.97
CA ASN A 87 -1.64 -2.49 -12.29
C ASN A 87 -3.17 -2.41 -12.22
N GLY A 88 -3.74 -1.47 -12.96
CA GLY A 88 -5.19 -1.34 -13.09
C GLY A 88 -5.57 -0.27 -14.11
N PRO A 89 -6.84 0.18 -14.13
CA PRO A 89 -7.31 1.24 -15.02
C PRO A 89 -6.53 2.56 -14.91
N PHE A 90 -5.88 2.79 -13.77
CA PHE A 90 -5.03 3.96 -13.51
C PHE A 90 -3.62 3.87 -14.12
N GLY A 91 -3.27 2.76 -14.79
CA GLY A 91 -1.93 2.45 -15.26
C GLY A 91 -1.15 1.60 -14.27
N SER A 92 0.12 1.93 -14.05
CA SER A 92 1.01 1.16 -13.17
C SER A 92 1.59 2.01 -12.05
N LEU A 93 1.47 1.56 -10.81
CA LEU A 93 2.12 2.13 -9.64
C LEU A 93 3.12 1.11 -9.09
N LYS A 94 4.41 1.47 -9.06
CA LYS A 94 5.47 0.65 -8.48
C LYS A 94 6.02 1.32 -7.22
N ILE A 95 6.10 0.55 -6.14
CA ILE A 95 6.67 0.97 -4.85
C ILE A 95 7.81 0.02 -4.50
N SER A 96 9.04 0.53 -4.44
CA SER A 96 10.22 -0.22 -4.01
C SER A 96 10.52 0.05 -2.54
N ARG A 97 11.08 -0.95 -1.82
CA ARG A 97 11.59 -0.82 -0.45
C ARG A 97 12.66 0.26 -0.30
N ALA A 98 13.36 0.60 -1.39
CA ALA A 98 14.26 1.75 -1.43
C ALA A 98 13.53 3.12 -1.38
N CYS A 99 12.23 3.13 -1.05
CA CYS A 99 11.34 4.29 -1.00
C CYS A 99 11.19 5.04 -2.33
N ASN A 100 11.40 4.36 -3.45
CA ASN A 100 11.13 4.91 -4.78
C ASN A 100 9.70 4.60 -5.20
N LEU A 101 8.88 5.65 -5.34
CA LEU A 101 7.54 5.58 -5.91
C LEU A 101 7.59 5.99 -7.38
N THR A 102 7.16 5.10 -8.27
CA THR A 102 7.00 5.39 -9.71
C THR A 102 5.55 5.20 -10.11
N TYR A 103 4.91 6.25 -10.62
CA TYR A 103 3.52 6.20 -11.07
C TYR A 103 3.44 6.57 -12.56
N ASN A 104 3.23 5.56 -13.41
CA ASN A 104 3.06 5.74 -14.85
C ASN A 104 1.56 5.67 -15.19
N ARG A 105 1.00 6.82 -15.52
CA ARG A 105 -0.42 6.93 -15.91
C ARG A 105 -0.60 6.57 -17.37
N ILE A 106 -1.72 5.92 -17.67
CA ILE A 106 -2.20 5.82 -19.05
C ILE A 106 -2.57 7.26 -19.48
N PRO A 107 -2.05 7.76 -20.62
CA PRO A 107 -2.51 9.04 -21.16
C PRO A 107 -4.01 8.93 -21.46
N ILE A 108 -4.79 9.83 -20.87
CA ILE A 108 -6.23 9.99 -21.11
C ILE A 108 -6.43 10.92 -22.31
#